data_AF-A0A7Y3HSC0-F1
#
_entry.id   AF-A0A7Y3HSC0-F1
#
_cell.length_a   1.000
_cell.length_b   1.000
_cell.length_c   1.000
_cell.angle_alpha   90.00
_cell.angle_beta   90.00
_cell.angle_gamma   90.00
#
_symmetry.space_group_name_H-M   'P 1'
#
loop_
_entity.id
_entity.type
_entity.pdbx_description
1 polymer ?
#
loop_
_entity_poly.entity_id
_entity_poly.type
_entity_poly.pdbx_seq_one_letter_code
_entity_poly.pdbx_strand_id
1 'polypeptide(L)' 'MKCRRLERHHYIIDKKYDASIMKLKCSKCQKTFGVNLDSQLLVAWNEHMEHYLSIYENNLIDDFRLENTTEDYKIMYA' A
#
# COMPACT_ATOMS: atom_id res chain seq x y z
N MET A 1 -20.96 16.01 -6.33
CA MET A 1 -19.80 15.16 -5.98
C MET A 1 -19.24 15.58 -4.61
N LYS A 2 -19.32 14.74 -3.56
CA LYS A 2 -18.94 15.15 -2.17
C LYS A 2 -18.03 14.15 -1.42
N CYS A 3 -17.35 13.24 -2.11
CA CYS A 3 -16.49 12.19 -1.52
C CYS A 3 -15.16 12.70 -0.90
N ARG A 4 -15.11 13.92 -0.33
CA ARG A 4 -13.90 14.58 0.21
C ARG A 4 -13.61 14.30 1.70
N ARG A 5 -14.50 13.62 2.44
CA ARG A 5 -14.34 13.35 3.88
C ARG A 5 -14.74 11.91 4.21
N LEU A 6 -13.90 11.20 4.99
CA LEU A 6 -14.10 9.81 5.41
C LEU A 6 -15.46 9.60 6.10
N GLU A 7 -15.83 10.51 7.00
CA GLU A 7 -17.01 10.36 7.87
C GLU A 7 -18.37 10.43 7.15
N ARG A 8 -18.43 10.96 5.93
CA ARG A 8 -19.71 11.20 5.22
C ARG A 8 -20.04 10.12 4.18
N HIS A 9 -19.12 9.20 3.93
CA HIS A 9 -19.22 8.25 2.83
C HIS A 9 -18.86 6.85 3.32
N HIS A 10 -19.61 5.85 2.85
CA HIS A 10 -19.25 4.46 3.09
C HIS A 10 -18.11 4.11 2.14
N TYR A 11 -16.95 3.86 2.72
CA TYR A 11 -15.76 3.37 2.02
C TYR A 11 -15.56 1.90 2.35
N ILE A 12 -15.25 1.10 1.33
CA ILE A 12 -14.79 -0.27 1.48
C ILE A 12 -13.30 -0.31 1.16
N ILE A 13 -12.57 -1.19 1.82
CA ILE A 13 -11.16 -1.42 1.51
C ILE A 13 -11.11 -2.23 0.21
N ASP A 14 -10.45 -1.66 -0.80
CA ASP A 14 -10.24 -2.28 -2.12
C ASP A 14 -8.92 -3.05 -2.13
N LYS A 15 -7.84 -2.43 -1.62
CA LYS A 15 -6.52 -3.06 -1.43
C LYS A 15 -5.79 -2.44 -0.24
N LYS A 16 -5.01 -3.24 0.48
CA LYS A 16 -4.03 -2.76 1.48
C LYS A 16 -2.64 -2.93 0.91
N TYR A 17 -1.81 -1.88 0.97
CA TYR A 17 -0.41 -1.93 0.51
C TYR A 17 0.55 -2.09 1.68
N ASP A 18 0.23 -1.46 2.81
CA ASP A 18 0.96 -1.58 4.07
C ASP A 18 0.03 -1.26 5.25
N ALA A 19 0.54 -1.34 6.48
CA ALA A 19 -0.13 -0.97 7.71
C ALA A 19 -0.67 0.46 7.68
N SER A 20 0.04 1.38 7.03
CA SER A 20 -0.29 2.81 6.98
C SER A 20 -0.99 3.24 5.68
N ILE A 21 -0.92 2.47 4.58
CA ILE A 21 -1.45 2.86 3.27
C ILE A 21 -2.52 1.89 2.75
N MET A 22 -3.72 2.42 2.51
CA MET A 22 -4.85 1.64 1.97
C MET A 22 -5.52 2.34 0.79
N LYS A 23 -5.97 1.54 -0.17
CA LYS A 23 -6.87 1.95 -1.25
C LYS A 23 -8.31 1.67 -0.83
N LEU A 24 -9.11 2.73 -0.85
CA LEU A 24 -10.51 2.72 -0.49
C LEU A 24 -11.37 2.97 -1.72
N LYS A 25 -12.49 2.26 -1.84
CA LYS A 25 -13.51 2.53 -2.85
C LYS A 25 -14.77 3.05 -2.18
N CYS A 26 -15.29 4.19 -2.64
CA CYS A 26 -16.56 4.69 -2.13
C CYS A 26 -17.72 3.91 -2.76
N SER A 27 -18.60 3.31 -1.96
CA SER A 27 -19.75 2.55 -2.46
C SER A 27 -20.77 3.41 -3.20
N LYS A 28 -20.88 4.70 -2.85
CA LYS A 28 -21.80 5.66 -3.49
C LYS A 28 -21.23 6.26 -4.77
N CYS A 29 -19.99 6.75 -4.72
CA CYS A 29 -19.36 7.42 -5.86
C CYS A 29 -18.69 6.44 -6.84
N GLN A 30 -18.47 5.18 -6.43
CA GLN A 30 -17.64 4.17 -7.13
C GLN A 30 -16.20 4.61 -7.43
N LYS A 31 -15.77 5.76 -6.91
CA LYS A 31 -14.42 6.30 -7.03
C LYS A 31 -13.49 5.72 -5.99
N THR A 32 -12.22 5.59 -6.37
CA THR A 32 -11.13 5.11 -5.53
C THR A 32 -10.35 6.28 -4.91
N PHE A 33 -9.87 6.06 -3.70
CA PHE A 33 -9.11 7.02 -2.92
C PHE A 33 -8.00 6.29 -2.16
N GLY A 34 -6.89 6.97 -1.93
CA GLY A 34 -5.85 6.53 -1.03
C GLY A 34 -6.09 7.14 0.34
N VAL A 35 -5.88 6.35 1.39
CA VAL A 35 -5.75 6.86 2.74
C VAL A 35 -4.39 6.48 3.28
N ASN A 36 -3.71 7.47 3.86
CA ASN A 36 -2.60 7.24 4.76
C ASN A 36 -3.15 7.40 6.19
N LEU A 37 -3.11 6.33 7.00
CA LEU A 37 -3.71 6.30 8.33
C LEU A 37 -2.98 7.23 9.33
N ASP A 38 -1.68 7.43 9.16
CA ASP A 38 -0.89 8.31 10.02
C ASP A 38 -1.28 9.78 9.85
N SER A 39 -1.56 10.18 8.60
CA SER A 39 -1.96 11.55 8.24
C SER A 39 -3.48 11.74 8.16
N GLN A 40 -4.26 10.66 8.26
CA GLN A 40 -5.72 10.63 8.05
C GLN A 40 -6.19 11.34 6.77
N LEU A 41 -5.32 11.43 5.77
CA LEU A 41 -5.57 12.19 4.55
C LEU A 41 -6.19 11.30 3.48
N LEU A 42 -7.34 11.72 2.94
CA LEU A 42 -7.95 11.12 1.75
C LEU A 42 -7.41 11.81 0.49
N VAL A 43 -6.74 11.05 -0.36
CA VAL A 43 -6.21 11.52 -1.65
C VAL A 43 -6.96 10.81 -2.78
N ALA A 44 -7.26 11.52 -3.86
CA ALA A 44 -7.84 10.88 -5.04
C ALA A 44 -6.87 9.85 -5.61
N TRP A 45 -7.34 8.62 -5.84
CA TRP A 45 -6.50 7.56 -6.36
C TRP A 45 -6.26 7.76 -7.85
N ASN A 46 -5.01 7.58 -8.29
CA ASN A 46 -4.63 7.63 -9.69
C ASN A 46 -3.72 6.45 -10.04
N GLU A 47 -3.60 6.15 -11.34
CA GLU A 47 -2.86 4.99 -11.84
C GLU A 47 -1.36 5.06 -11.53
N HIS A 48 -0.77 6.27 -11.48
CA HIS A 48 0.62 6.45 -11.12
C HIS A 48 0.91 6.04 -9.67
N MET A 49 0.02 6.38 -8.73
CA MET A 49 0.13 5.95 -7.33
C MET A 49 0.02 4.44 -7.20
N GLU A 50 -0.88 3.81 -7.96
CA GLU A 50 -1.05 2.36 -7.97
C GLU A 50 0.21 1.64 -8.47
N HIS A 51 0.81 2.13 -9.55
CA HIS A 51 2.04 1.59 -10.08
C HIS A 51 3.20 1.73 -9.08
N TYR A 52 3.39 2.92 -8.51
CA TYR A 52 4.48 3.18 -7.55
C TYR A 52 4.36 2.31 -6.29
N LEU A 53 3.17 2.25 -5.70
CA LEU A 53 2.94 1.45 -4.49
C LEU A 53 3.01 -0.05 -4.75
N SER A 54 2.65 -0.51 -5.96
CA SER A 54 2.82 -1.91 -6.33
C SER A 54 4.29 -2.29 -6.48
N ILE A 55 5.14 -1.38 -7.00
CA ILE A 55 6.60 -1.60 -7.01
C ILE A 55 7.15 -1.65 -5.59
N TYR A 56 6.73 -0.72 -4.73
CA TYR A 56 7.15 -0.67 -3.33
C TYR A 56 6.77 -1.96 -2.57
N GLU A 57 5.54 -2.44 -2.74
CA GLU A 57 5.05 -3.71 -2.16
C GLU A 57 5.91 -4.91 -2.62
N ASN A 58 6.30 -4.96 -3.89
CA ASN A 58 7.16 -6.02 -4.41
C ASN A 58 8.60 -5.93 -3.88
N ASN A 59 9.17 -4.73 -3.73
CA ASN A 59 10.52 -4.57 -3.21
C ASN A 59 10.63 -4.91 -1.71
N LEU A 60 9.59 -4.65 -0.91
CA LEU A 60 9.53 -5.07 0.50
C LEU A 60 9.57 -6.61 0.64
N ILE A 61 9.00 -7.34 -0.33
CA ILE A 61 9.05 -8.80 -0.35
C ILE A 61 10.47 -9.29 -0.65
N ASP A 62 11.22 -8.57 -1.49
CA ASP A 62 12.60 -8.95 -1.85
C ASP A 62 13.61 -8.66 -0.72
N ASP A 63 13.48 -7.56 0.02
CA ASP A 63 14.35 -7.29 1.18
C ASP A 63 14.16 -8.34 2.29
N PHE A 64 12.94 -8.83 2.49
CA PHE A 64 12.68 -9.93 3.44
C PHE A 64 13.24 -11.30 2.98
N ARG A 65 13.42 -11.51 1.66
CA ARG A 65 14.11 -12.70 1.12
C ARG A 65 15.63 -12.60 1.22
N LEU A 66 16.19 -11.39 1.16
CA LEU A 66 17.62 -11.15 1.33
C LEU A 66 18.07 -11.34 2.79
N GLU A 67 17.25 -10.92 3.76
CA GLU A 67 17.54 -11.18 5.19
C GLU A 67 17.37 -12.66 5.60
N ASN A 68 16.68 -13.49 4.82
CA ASN A 68 16.56 -14.93 5.05
C ASN A 68 17.49 -15.81 4.20
N THR A 69 18.44 -15.20 3.46
CA THR A 69 19.47 -15.94 2.70
C THR A 69 20.89 -15.64 3.15
N THR A 70 21.06 -14.95 4.29
CA THR A 70 22.37 -14.66 4.90
C THR A 70 22.84 -15.70 5.93
N GLU A 71 22.22 -16.89 5.96
CA GLU A 71 22.82 -18.11 6.52
C GLU A 71 22.97 -19.12 5.37
N ASP A 72 24.14 -19.17 4.71
CA ASP A 72 24.72 -20.42 4.16
C ASP A 72 25.94 -20.27 3.22
N TYR A 73 26.61 -19.12 3.15
CA TYR A 73 27.99 -19.11 2.65
C TYR A 73 28.98 -19.19 3.80
N LYS A 74 29.18 -20.43 4.29
CA LYS A 74 30.45 -20.82 4.91
C LYS A 74 31.57 -20.53 3.92
N ILE A 75 32.30 -19.44 4.12
CA ILE A 75 33.64 -19.28 3.57
C ILE A 75 34.49 -20.34 4.27
N MET A 76 34.63 -21.51 3.63
CA MET A 76 35.61 -22.50 4.03
C MET A 76 36.99 -21.98 3.61
N TYR A 77 37.78 -21.52 4.58
CA TYR A 77 39.23 -21.51 4.43
C TYR A 77 39.72 -22.95 4.56
N ALA A 78 40.38 -23.45 3.51
CA ALA A 78 41.37 -24.52 3.55
C ALA A 78 42.37 -24.29 2.43
#